data_AF-A0A4Y8Q6C2-F1
#
_entry.id   AF-A0A4Y8Q6C2-F1
#
_cell.length_a   1.000
_cell.length_b   1.000
_cell.length_c   1.000
_cell.angle_alpha   90.00
_cell.angle_beta   90.00
_cell.angle_gamma   90.00
#
_symmetry.space_group_name_H-M   'P 1'
#
loop_
_entity.id
_entity.type
_entity.pdbx_description
1 polymer ?
#
loop_
_entity_poly.entity_id
_entity_poly.type
_entity_poly.pdbx_seq_one_letter_code
_entity_poly.pdbx_strand_id
1 'polypeptide(L)'
;MFEEFDDYLSGEFTVDYWYDEGFSIAREILEEFKERDWEQLLHCVLLKPIDWQVRYAYCVDSDMNDKAVIESLLLLSTVADEELFTTCVDSLRVMVSSHNRELLSSDKSIMKRIEEILPRCGVATRKIFEDFIAKLSD
;
A
#
# COMPACT_ATOMS: atom_id res chain seq x y z
N MET A 1 -15.37 -0.78 -11.93
CA MET A 1 -14.00 -0.28 -12.04
C MET A 1 -12.98 -1.30 -11.61
N PHE A 2 -13.31 -2.21 -10.68
CA PHE A 2 -12.37 -3.24 -10.23
C PHE A 2 -11.77 -4.08 -11.36
N GLU A 3 -12.59 -4.65 -12.26
CA GLU A 3 -12.06 -5.49 -13.36
C GLU A 3 -11.12 -4.71 -14.28
N GLU A 4 -11.44 -3.46 -14.58
CA GLU A 4 -10.59 -2.59 -15.41
C GLU A 4 -9.25 -2.28 -14.72
N PHE A 5 -9.30 -2.00 -13.42
CA PHE A 5 -8.10 -1.82 -12.61
C PHE A 5 -7.25 -3.08 -12.55
N ASP A 6 -7.89 -4.24 -12.38
CA ASP A 6 -7.25 -5.53 -12.29
C ASP A 6 -6.56 -5.92 -13.60
N ASP A 7 -7.25 -5.75 -14.72
CA ASP A 7 -6.73 -5.95 -16.07
C ASP A 7 -5.56 -5.00 -16.34
N TYR A 8 -5.69 -3.73 -15.97
CA TYR A 8 -4.66 -2.72 -16.16
C TYR A 8 -3.39 -3.06 -15.36
N LEU A 9 -3.51 -3.32 -14.06
CA LEU A 9 -2.36 -3.67 -13.22
C LEU A 9 -1.72 -5.02 -13.58
N SER A 10 -2.45 -5.91 -14.25
CA SER A 10 -1.92 -7.18 -14.76
C SER A 10 -1.10 -7.01 -16.05
N GLY A 11 -1.06 -5.80 -16.62
CA GLY A 11 -0.24 -5.46 -17.78
C GLY A 11 1.27 -5.55 -17.53
N GLU A 12 2.01 -5.62 -18.64
CA GLU A 12 3.46 -5.48 -18.64
C GLU A 12 3.83 -4.00 -18.84
N PHE A 13 4.61 -3.45 -17.92
CA PHE A 13 5.07 -2.06 -17.97
C PHE A 13 6.59 -2.01 -17.92
N THR A 14 7.18 -1.08 -18.65
CA THR A 14 8.56 -0.68 -18.36
C THR A 14 8.58 0.15 -17.08
N VAL A 15 9.72 0.15 -16.39
CA VAL A 15 9.91 0.96 -15.17
C VAL A 15 9.63 2.44 -15.46
N ASP A 16 10.23 2.98 -16.53
CA ASP A 16 10.04 4.39 -16.90
C ASP A 16 8.56 4.72 -17.16
N TYR A 17 7.88 3.88 -17.96
CA TYR A 17 6.47 4.10 -18.25
C TYR A 17 5.60 4.05 -16.98
N TRP A 18 5.83 3.07 -16.10
CA TRP A 18 5.03 2.92 -14.88
C TRP A 18 5.08 4.19 -14.02
N TYR A 19 6.28 4.75 -13.81
CA TYR A 19 6.44 5.92 -12.95
C TYR A 19 6.12 7.25 -13.65
N ASP A 20 6.18 7.33 -14.98
CA ASP A 20 5.86 8.54 -15.74
C ASP A 20 4.36 8.68 -16.07
N GLU A 21 3.72 7.59 -16.52
CA GLU A 21 2.32 7.61 -17.00
C GLU A 21 1.45 6.55 -16.29
N GLY A 22 2.01 5.35 -16.08
CA GLY A 22 1.24 4.17 -15.73
C GLY A 22 0.51 4.30 -14.38
N PHE A 23 1.19 4.87 -13.39
CA PHE A 23 0.67 5.16 -12.05
C PHE A 23 -0.51 6.13 -12.08
N SER A 24 -0.45 7.18 -12.90
CA SER A 24 -1.50 8.20 -12.98
C SER A 24 -2.80 7.60 -13.50
N ILE A 25 -2.72 6.75 -14.53
CA ILE A 25 -3.88 6.04 -15.09
C ILE A 25 -4.49 5.08 -14.05
N ALA A 26 -3.65 4.32 -13.32
CA ALA A 26 -4.13 3.45 -12.26
C ALA A 26 -4.89 4.23 -11.17
N ARG A 27 -4.42 5.43 -10.83
CA ARG A 27 -5.09 6.30 -9.86
C ARG A 27 -6.42 6.83 -10.36
N GLU A 28 -6.50 7.27 -11.61
CA GLU A 28 -7.76 7.72 -12.22
C GLU A 28 -8.84 6.61 -12.15
N ILE A 29 -8.45 5.35 -12.41
CA ILE A 29 -9.37 4.20 -12.29
C ILE A 29 -9.82 4.00 -10.83
N LEU A 30 -8.90 4.09 -9.86
CA LEU A 30 -9.21 3.93 -8.43
C LEU A 30 -10.13 5.04 -7.90
N GLU A 31 -9.99 6.27 -8.38
CA GLU A 31 -10.86 7.40 -8.01
C GLU A 31 -12.33 7.16 -8.41
N GLU A 32 -12.57 6.30 -9.40
CA GLU A 32 -13.91 5.89 -9.84
C GLU A 32 -14.45 4.64 -9.09
N PHE A 33 -13.70 4.05 -8.15
CA PHE A 33 -14.16 2.90 -7.38
C PHE A 33 -15.39 3.22 -6.53
N LYS A 34 -16.38 2.33 -6.61
CA LYS A 34 -17.54 2.31 -5.72
C LYS A 34 -17.30 1.30 -4.60
N GLU A 35 -18.16 1.32 -3.59
CA GLU A 35 -18.08 0.40 -2.44
C GLU A 35 -17.93 -1.08 -2.86
N ARG A 36 -18.69 -1.53 -3.87
CA ARG A 36 -18.58 -2.90 -4.40
C ARG A 36 -17.23 -3.22 -5.03
N ASP A 37 -16.58 -2.23 -5.66
CA ASP A 37 -15.26 -2.42 -6.25
C ASP A 37 -14.21 -2.61 -5.13
N TRP A 38 -14.32 -1.84 -4.04
CA TRP A 38 -13.48 -2.00 -2.84
C TRP A 38 -13.70 -3.34 -2.13
N GLU A 39 -14.95 -3.78 -1.99
CA GLU A 39 -15.28 -5.10 -1.44
C GLU A 39 -14.63 -6.22 -2.27
N GLN A 40 -14.76 -6.14 -3.59
CA GLN A 40 -14.16 -7.11 -4.50
C GLN A 40 -12.62 -7.11 -4.41
N LEU A 41 -12.01 -5.94 -4.31
CA LEU A 41 -10.57 -5.80 -4.11
C LEU A 41 -10.13 -6.51 -2.82
N LEU A 42 -10.75 -6.20 -1.68
CA LEU A 42 -10.40 -6.81 -0.39
C LEU A 42 -10.54 -8.34 -0.39
N HIS A 43 -11.49 -8.88 -1.16
CA HIS A 43 -11.68 -10.32 -1.29
C HIS A 43 -10.56 -11.05 -2.04
N CYS A 44 -9.82 -10.38 -2.93
CA CYS A 44 -8.86 -11.05 -3.82
C CYS A 44 -7.46 -10.42 -3.83
N VAL A 45 -7.22 -9.31 -3.15
CA VAL A 45 -5.95 -8.56 -3.14
C VAL A 45 -4.74 -9.46 -2.80
N LEU A 46 -4.89 -10.38 -1.85
CA LEU A 46 -3.84 -11.34 -1.47
C LEU A 46 -3.59 -12.45 -2.50
N LEU A 47 -4.50 -12.66 -3.44
CA LEU A 47 -4.39 -13.67 -4.49
C LEU A 47 -3.68 -13.14 -5.74
N LYS A 48 -3.45 -11.83 -5.81
CA LYS A 48 -2.80 -11.18 -6.96
C LYS A 48 -1.29 -11.44 -6.99
N PRO A 49 -0.63 -11.40 -8.15
CA PRO A 49 0.83 -11.47 -8.23
C PRO A 49 1.52 -10.33 -7.45
N ILE A 50 2.76 -10.53 -7.00
CA ILE A 50 3.49 -9.53 -6.20
C ILE A 50 3.60 -8.18 -6.92
N ASP A 51 3.96 -8.16 -8.21
CA ASP A 51 4.06 -6.91 -8.98
C ASP A 51 2.74 -6.13 -8.99
N TRP A 52 1.60 -6.82 -9.11
CA TRP A 52 0.28 -6.20 -9.02
C TRP A 52 0.06 -5.59 -7.63
N GLN A 53 0.41 -6.32 -6.57
CA GLN A 53 0.25 -5.86 -5.19
C GLN A 53 1.13 -4.64 -4.88
N VAL A 54 2.38 -4.63 -5.38
CA VAL A 54 3.31 -3.49 -5.25
C VAL A 54 2.74 -2.27 -5.97
N ARG A 55 2.27 -2.44 -7.21
CA ARG A 55 1.64 -1.37 -8.00
C ARG A 55 0.43 -0.79 -7.29
N TYR A 56 -0.47 -1.64 -6.82
CA TYR A 56 -1.64 -1.21 -6.03
C TYR A 56 -1.22 -0.41 -4.79
N ALA A 57 -0.30 -0.95 -3.98
CA ALA A 57 0.16 -0.30 -2.76
C ALA A 57 0.79 1.08 -3.05
N TYR A 58 1.47 1.22 -4.18
CA TYR A 58 2.05 2.48 -4.62
C TYR A 58 0.99 3.51 -5.08
N CYS A 59 -0.12 3.05 -5.69
CA CYS A 59 -1.17 3.92 -6.24
C CYS A 59 -2.11 4.54 -5.20
N VAL A 60 -2.33 3.89 -4.06
CA VAL A 60 -3.34 4.32 -3.08
C VAL A 60 -2.86 5.42 -2.14
N ASP A 61 -3.77 6.33 -1.78
CA ASP A 61 -3.55 7.34 -0.74
C ASP A 61 -4.83 7.66 0.05
N SER A 62 -4.77 8.67 0.92
CA SER A 62 -5.87 9.10 1.79
C SER A 62 -6.97 9.91 1.09
N ASP A 63 -6.82 10.27 -0.18
CA ASP A 63 -7.88 11.00 -0.91
C ASP A 63 -8.96 10.04 -1.43
N MET A 64 -8.79 8.74 -1.21
CA MET A 64 -9.67 7.66 -1.62
C MET A 64 -10.55 7.13 -0.46
N ASN A 65 -10.98 5.88 -0.54
CA ASN A 65 -11.69 5.21 0.55
C ASN A 65 -10.70 4.81 1.67
N ASP A 66 -10.41 5.75 2.56
CA ASP A 66 -9.47 5.61 3.69
C ASP A 66 -9.55 4.25 4.40
N LYS A 67 -10.76 3.79 4.70
CA LYS A 67 -10.95 2.53 5.44
C LYS A 67 -10.51 1.32 4.61
N ALA A 68 -11.01 1.20 3.36
CA ALA A 68 -10.69 0.06 2.50
C ALA A 68 -9.22 0.07 2.09
N VAL A 69 -8.65 1.25 1.84
CA VAL A 69 -7.23 1.42 1.54
C VAL A 69 -6.38 0.95 2.71
N ILE A 70 -6.62 1.44 3.93
CA ILE A 70 -5.84 1.02 5.10
C ILE A 70 -5.98 -0.49 5.32
N GLU A 71 -7.19 -1.03 5.27
CA GLU A 71 -7.44 -2.47 5.44
C GLU A 71 -6.65 -3.31 4.42
N SER A 72 -6.67 -2.91 3.15
CA SER A 72 -5.92 -3.59 2.09
C SER A 72 -4.40 -3.53 2.28
N LEU A 73 -3.85 -2.39 2.71
CA LEU A 73 -2.42 -2.21 2.95
C LEU A 73 -1.97 -3.02 4.17
N LEU A 74 -2.79 -3.09 5.22
CA LEU A 74 -2.55 -3.97 6.36
C LEU A 74 -2.52 -5.44 5.92
N LEU A 75 -3.48 -5.89 5.11
CA LEU A 75 -3.48 -7.24 4.55
C LEU A 75 -2.20 -7.52 3.75
N LEU A 76 -1.85 -6.63 2.82
CA LEU A 76 -0.66 -6.77 1.97
C LEU A 76 0.65 -6.76 2.77
N SER A 77 0.71 -6.01 3.88
CA SER A 77 1.88 -5.97 4.76
C SER A 77 2.20 -7.33 5.42
N THR A 78 1.28 -8.30 5.37
CA THR A 78 1.50 -9.67 5.87
C THR A 78 2.22 -10.57 4.86
N VAL A 79 2.26 -10.20 3.57
CA VAL A 79 2.87 -10.99 2.50
C VAL A 79 4.39 -10.96 2.63
N ALA A 80 5.06 -12.12 2.51
CA ALA A 80 6.50 -12.28 2.74
C ALA A 80 7.39 -11.73 1.60
N ASP A 81 7.14 -10.48 1.18
CA ASP A 81 7.93 -9.71 0.22
C ASP A 81 8.36 -8.36 0.83
N GLU A 82 9.63 -7.99 0.71
CA GLU A 82 10.20 -6.78 1.34
C GLU A 82 9.90 -5.49 0.59
N GLU A 83 9.82 -5.56 -0.74
CA GLU A 83 9.48 -4.41 -1.58
C GLU A 83 8.03 -4.02 -1.33
N LEU A 84 7.11 -4.99 -1.44
CA LEU A 84 5.71 -4.79 -1.12
C LEU A 84 5.51 -4.27 0.31
N PHE A 85 6.21 -4.87 1.30
CA PHE A 85 6.11 -4.41 2.67
C PHE A 85 6.55 -2.95 2.81
N THR A 86 7.69 -2.59 2.21
CA THR A 86 8.21 -1.22 2.26
C THR A 86 7.24 -0.25 1.61
N THR A 87 6.70 -0.58 0.43
CA THR A 87 5.71 0.23 -0.28
C THR A 87 4.43 0.40 0.54
N CYS A 88 3.93 -0.67 1.18
CA CYS A 88 2.76 -0.59 2.07
C CYS A 88 3.01 0.37 3.23
N VAL A 89 4.17 0.28 3.90
CA VAL A 89 4.51 1.17 5.02
C VAL A 89 4.67 2.61 4.53
N ASP A 90 5.24 2.83 3.34
CA ASP A 90 5.41 4.16 2.76
C ASP A 90 4.07 4.85 2.49
N SER A 91 3.11 4.09 1.93
CA SER A 91 1.75 4.57 1.71
C SER A 91 1.01 4.79 3.03
N LEU A 92 1.08 3.84 3.97
CA LEU A 92 0.46 4.01 5.30
C LEU A 92 1.01 5.24 6.04
N ARG A 93 2.30 5.53 5.91
CA ARG A 93 2.98 6.69 6.52
C ARG A 93 2.41 8.02 6.09
N VAL A 94 1.93 8.16 4.85
CA VAL A 94 1.27 9.40 4.43
C VAL A 94 -0.17 9.50 4.91
N MET A 95 -0.80 8.37 5.26
CA MET A 95 -2.20 8.29 5.69
C MET A 95 -2.39 8.35 7.22
N VAL A 96 -1.33 8.29 8.02
CA VAL A 96 -1.45 8.35 9.50
C VAL A 96 -2.18 9.62 9.92
N SER A 97 -3.31 9.46 10.60
CA SER A 97 -4.15 10.53 11.11
C SER A 97 -4.68 10.18 12.51
N SER A 98 -5.24 11.16 13.22
CA SER A 98 -5.83 10.93 14.54
C SER A 98 -6.95 9.87 14.55
N HIS A 99 -7.63 9.66 13.42
CA HIS A 99 -8.75 8.71 13.31
C HIS A 99 -8.31 7.26 13.15
N ASN A 100 -7.16 7.02 12.50
CA ASN A 100 -6.66 5.68 12.18
C ASN A 100 -5.43 5.26 12.99
N ARG A 101 -4.83 6.18 13.77
CA ARG A 101 -3.63 5.92 14.57
C ARG A 101 -3.79 4.75 15.53
N GLU A 102 -4.93 4.62 16.22
CA GLU A 102 -5.17 3.50 17.14
C GLU A 102 -5.16 2.15 16.41
N LEU A 103 -5.78 2.09 15.23
CA LEU A 103 -5.80 0.88 14.40
C LEU A 103 -4.37 0.51 13.98
N LEU A 104 -3.63 1.46 13.43
CA LEU A 104 -2.25 1.24 12.93
C LEU A 104 -1.26 0.90 14.05
N SER A 105 -1.37 1.54 15.21
CA SER A 105 -0.51 1.29 16.37
C SER A 105 -0.84 -0.01 17.10
N SER A 106 -2.08 -0.50 17.00
CA SER A 106 -2.49 -1.79 17.58
C SER A 106 -1.90 -2.99 16.84
N ASP A 107 -1.53 -2.82 15.57
CA ASP A 107 -0.93 -3.88 14.75
C ASP A 107 0.56 -4.05 15.04
N LYS A 108 0.85 -4.94 16.01
CA LYS A 108 2.22 -5.29 16.38
C LYS A 108 2.98 -6.03 15.28
N SER A 109 2.30 -6.58 14.28
CA SER A 109 2.95 -7.37 13.23
C SER A 109 3.82 -6.49 12.33
N ILE A 110 3.32 -5.30 11.99
CA ILE A 110 4.05 -4.30 11.19
C ILE A 110 5.29 -3.83 11.94
N MET A 111 5.15 -3.45 13.21
CA MET A 111 6.27 -2.95 14.01
C MET A 111 7.37 -4.01 14.14
N LYS A 112 6.99 -5.26 14.43
CA LYS A 112 7.93 -6.38 14.49
C LYS A 112 8.68 -6.55 13.17
N ARG A 113 7.97 -6.48 12.04
CA ARG A 113 8.58 -6.66 10.73
C ARG A 113 9.49 -5.48 10.34
N ILE A 114 9.14 -4.26 10.72
CA ILE A 114 10.04 -3.10 10.61
C ILE A 114 11.33 -3.38 11.39
N GLU A 115 11.25 -3.79 12.66
CA GLU A 115 12.42 -4.10 13.50
C GLU A 115 13.32 -5.19 12.90
N GLU A 116 12.76 -6.18 12.19
CA GLU A 116 13.50 -7.23 11.50
C GLU A 116 14.25 -6.72 10.25
N ILE A 117 13.68 -5.75 9.53
CA ILE A 117 14.25 -5.22 8.27
C ILE A 117 15.20 -4.03 8.53
N LEU A 118 14.93 -3.23 9.56
CA LEU A 118 15.65 -1.99 9.87
C LEU A 118 17.18 -2.15 9.95
N PRO A 119 17.77 -3.24 10.51
CA PRO A 119 19.23 -3.37 10.60
C PRO A 119 19.94 -3.52 9.25
N ARG A 120 19.24 -3.97 8.20
CA ARG A 120 19.81 -4.34 6.90
C ARG A 120 19.30 -3.51 5.72
N CYS A 121 18.29 -2.67 5.94
CA CYS A 121 17.72 -1.82 4.90
C CYS A 121 18.63 -0.65 4.51
N GLY A 122 18.42 -0.12 3.29
CA GLY A 122 19.08 1.08 2.79
C GLY A 122 18.59 2.36 3.46
N VAL A 123 19.27 3.47 3.19
CA VAL A 123 18.98 4.79 3.80
C VAL A 123 17.55 5.27 3.50
N ALA A 124 17.05 5.02 2.28
CA ALA A 124 15.70 5.44 1.88
C ALA A 124 14.62 4.69 2.70
N THR A 125 14.66 3.36 2.69
CA THR A 125 13.75 2.51 3.48
C THR A 125 13.80 2.81 4.97
N ARG A 126 15.01 3.04 5.51
CA ARG A 126 15.17 3.44 6.92
C ARG A 126 14.37 4.70 7.25
N LYS A 127 14.49 5.75 6.43
CA LYS A 127 13.75 7.01 6.63
C LYS A 127 12.23 6.80 6.57
N ILE A 128 11.76 5.92 5.69
CA ILE A 128 10.33 5.58 5.60
C ILE A 128 9.86 4.99 6.92
N PHE A 129 10.57 4.00 7.43
CA PHE A 129 10.20 3.32 8.69
C PHE A 129 10.30 4.24 9.90
N GLU A 130 11.38 5.03 10.02
CA GLU A 130 11.55 5.97 11.13
C GLU A 130 10.46 7.05 11.15
N ASP A 131 10.08 7.61 9.99
CA ASP A 131 8.99 8.59 9.89
C ASP A 131 7.62 7.96 10.20
N PHE A 132 7.37 6.73 9.74
CA PHE A 132 6.16 5.99 10.11
C PHE A 132 6.05 5.79 11.63
N ILE A 133 7.12 5.33 12.27
CA ILE A 133 7.18 5.12 13.73
C ILE A 133 6.95 6.44 14.48
N ALA A 134 7.55 7.54 14.02
CA ALA A 134 7.40 8.85 14.64
C ALA A 134 5.93 9.31 14.61
N LYS A 135 5.26 9.21 13.45
CA LYS A 135 3.85 9.62 13.28
C LYS A 135 2.85 8.81 14.11
N LEU A 136 3.18 7.57 14.46
CA LEU A 136 2.38 6.73 15.36
C LEU A 136 2.57 7.10 16.84
N SER A 137 3.67 7.77 17.18
CA SER A 137 4.05 8.13 18.55
C SER A 137 3.68 9.57 18.95
N ASP A 138 3.34 10.42 17.96
CA ASP A 138 2.72 11.75 18.16
C ASP A 138 1.29 11.65 18.69
#